data_AF-A0A328S612-F1
#
_entry.id   AF-A0A328S612-F1
#
_cell.length_a   1.000
_cell.length_b   1.000
_cell.length_c   1.000
_cell.angle_alpha   90.00
_cell.angle_beta   90.00
_cell.angle_gamma   90.00
#
_symmetry.space_group_name_H-M   'P 1'
#
loop_
_entity.id
_entity.type
_entity.pdbx_description
1 polymer ?
#
loop_
_entity_poly.entity_id
_entity_poly.type
_entity_poly.pdbx_seq_one_letter_code
_entity_poly.pdbx_strand_id
1 'polypeptide(L)'
;FIYSKNDDNEKHNLHFESCTFIKAEETGDYNLTKNLRKMVENKWDKEKIVYYLKECKLPGDDITLNILADEIIRNPPRQGYLTISNAFQWRLKYNHKDKMDEIAHDSKKEYGDYQTPLYFAYEVIKYVQDKYVISPDLIVEPTCGTGNFVMASHDCFPETPIVGIDINKSYLDELENEVGCVSLYNENIFNFDFSKIIKDNNYEYLVIGNPPWATNSTLSKMGSDNVPLKENFKKMDAFSSMTGMSNFDISESIILKIINVFKNLNSSIMFLCKYNVACNIFEHLVKNQIAVSNMGITKFNSRKVFNVDTSSCILFIQFNDNNKRVNSCNVYDLENPLISDRIGVIDDKFYSNLNDLVDIDGECCFEWRQGIKHDCSKVMELEIYGDKYKNKKDEVVSLEEELLYPLFKSSDIKKPVTTHSDKKIIVTQHKLKEDTVAIRDKYPLIWNYLIENRDYFDRRKSSIYRNAPDFSIFGVGDYTFREYKVAISGFYKQGVFSLVHSAKSAMFDDTCYYISFDNYDEAYVTMLILNSWVVKSFLRSIVFL
;
A
#
# COMPACT_ATOMS: atom_id res chain seq x y z
N PHE A 1 27.57 -20.13 16.83
CA PHE A 1 28.78 -20.93 16.56
C PHE A 1 29.70 -20.16 15.61
N ILE A 2 30.99 -20.50 15.59
CA ILE A 2 32.05 -19.96 14.71
C ILE A 2 32.48 -21.08 13.76
N TYR A 3 32.65 -20.74 12.48
CA TYR A 3 33.26 -21.61 11.51
C TYR A 3 34.20 -20.82 10.60
N SER A 4 35.27 -21.46 10.14
CA SER A 4 36.05 -20.99 9.00
C SER A 4 35.50 -21.62 7.73
N LYS A 5 35.44 -20.80 6.69
CA LYS A 5 35.02 -21.22 5.36
C LYS A 5 36.24 -21.12 4.45
N ASN A 6 36.55 -22.19 3.73
CA ASN A 6 37.60 -22.18 2.73
C ASN A 6 37.03 -22.75 1.43
N ASP A 7 36.91 -21.89 0.45
CA ASP A 7 36.16 -22.14 -0.78
C ASP A 7 37.12 -22.08 -1.97
N ASP A 8 36.94 -23.01 -2.90
CA ASP A 8 37.56 -22.94 -4.23
C ASP A 8 36.48 -23.08 -5.30
N ASN A 9 36.80 -22.75 -6.57
CA ASN A 9 35.81 -22.53 -7.65
C ASN A 9 34.82 -23.69 -7.91
N GLU A 10 35.07 -24.88 -7.37
CA GLU A 10 34.21 -26.06 -7.52
C GLU A 10 33.69 -26.67 -6.19
N LYS A 11 34.18 -26.25 -5.01
CA LYS A 11 33.75 -26.78 -3.69
C LYS A 11 33.87 -25.78 -2.54
N HIS A 12 32.87 -25.80 -1.65
CA HIS A 12 32.83 -24.99 -0.42
C HIS A 12 33.03 -25.87 0.83
N ASN A 13 34.06 -25.59 1.64
CA ASN A 13 34.30 -26.29 2.91
C ASN A 13 34.03 -25.37 4.11
N LEU A 14 33.21 -25.85 5.05
CA LEU A 14 32.96 -25.20 6.34
C LEU A 14 33.56 -26.03 7.47
N HIS A 15 34.50 -25.45 8.21
CA HIS A 15 35.08 -26.02 9.41
C HIS A 15 34.55 -25.29 10.64
N PHE A 16 33.71 -25.94 11.44
CA PHE A 16 33.21 -25.36 12.70
C PHE A 16 34.35 -25.36 13.74
N GLU A 17 34.89 -24.18 14.01
CA GLU A 17 36.00 -23.98 14.96
C GLU A 17 35.51 -24.01 16.41
N SER A 18 34.25 -23.59 16.65
CA SER A 18 33.68 -23.52 18.01
C SER A 18 32.15 -23.43 18.01
N CYS A 19 31.52 -24.12 18.97
CA CYS A 19 30.10 -23.99 19.27
C CYS A 19 29.89 -24.26 20.76
N THR A 20 29.39 -23.29 21.54
CA THR A 20 28.85 -23.54 22.90
C THR A 20 27.85 -22.46 23.33
N PHE A 21 27.06 -22.89 24.31
CA PHE A 21 25.68 -22.60 24.64
C PHE A 21 25.50 -21.48 25.67
N ILE A 22 24.36 -20.79 25.57
CA ILE A 22 23.96 -19.62 26.36
C ILE A 22 23.32 -20.09 27.67
N LYS A 23 23.72 -19.53 28.82
CA LYS A 23 22.84 -19.52 29.97
C LYS A 23 21.95 -18.30 29.83
N ALA A 24 20.67 -18.60 29.68
CA ALA A 24 19.61 -17.67 29.42
C ALA A 24 18.68 -17.63 30.64
N GLU A 25 19.13 -17.71 31.91
CA GLU A 25 18.12 -17.40 32.93
C GLU A 25 17.51 -16.00 32.73
N GLU A 26 18.06 -14.93 32.10
CA GLU A 26 19.21 -14.57 31.21
C GLU A 26 18.95 -14.34 29.70
N THR A 27 17.76 -14.59 29.14
CA THR A 27 17.33 -13.87 27.92
C THR A 27 15.82 -13.56 27.88
N GLY A 28 15.44 -12.31 28.18
CA GLY A 28 14.12 -11.75 27.82
C GLY A 28 14.15 -11.05 26.45
N ASP A 29 12.97 -10.72 25.91
CA ASP A 29 12.87 -9.90 24.70
C ASP A 29 13.41 -8.49 24.99
N TYR A 30 14.48 -8.10 24.28
CA TYR A 30 15.17 -6.83 24.54
C TYR A 30 14.25 -5.63 24.31
N ASN A 31 13.42 -5.65 23.28
CA ASN A 31 12.54 -4.51 22.95
C ASN A 31 11.39 -4.37 23.95
N LEU A 32 10.71 -5.47 24.27
CA LEU A 32 9.61 -5.51 25.23
C LEU A 32 10.08 -5.03 26.61
N THR A 33 11.16 -5.62 27.13
CA THR A 33 11.67 -5.30 28.47
C THR A 33 12.21 -3.86 28.55
N LYS A 34 12.83 -3.34 27.48
CA LYS A 34 13.29 -1.94 27.40
C LYS A 34 12.15 -0.95 27.47
N ASN A 35 11.08 -1.20 26.73
CA ASN A 35 9.93 -0.29 26.67
C ASN A 35 9.12 -0.32 27.95
N LEU A 36 8.89 -1.50 28.54
CA LEU A 36 8.20 -1.62 29.84
C LEU A 36 8.94 -0.83 30.94
N ARG A 37 10.28 -0.87 30.96
CA ARG A 37 11.08 -0.08 31.90
C ARG A 37 10.91 1.43 31.69
N LYS A 38 10.95 1.91 30.44
CA LYS A 38 10.72 3.33 30.10
C LYS A 38 9.31 3.80 30.49
N MET A 39 8.29 2.96 30.30
CA MET A 39 6.92 3.29 30.68
C MET A 39 6.78 3.47 32.19
N VAL A 40 7.42 2.59 32.98
CA VAL A 40 7.45 2.72 34.45
C VAL A 40 8.23 3.97 34.88
N GLU A 41 9.39 4.25 34.29
CA GLU A 41 10.18 5.46 34.56
C GLU A 41 9.37 6.75 34.28
N ASN A 42 8.57 6.76 33.21
CA ASN A 42 7.70 7.87 32.84
C ASN A 42 6.37 7.91 33.59
N LYS A 43 6.17 7.06 34.61
CA LYS A 43 4.95 6.98 35.44
C LYS A 43 3.66 6.77 34.63
N TRP A 44 3.72 5.93 33.60
CA TRP A 44 2.53 5.59 32.82
C TRP A 44 1.50 4.84 33.67
N ASP A 45 0.23 5.09 33.40
CA ASP A 45 -0.88 4.42 34.06
C ASP A 45 -0.97 2.93 33.67
N LYS A 46 -1.63 2.15 34.53
CA LYS A 46 -1.83 0.71 34.35
C LYS A 46 -2.48 0.38 33.02
N GLU A 47 -3.47 1.17 32.61
CA GLU A 47 -4.26 0.94 31.40
C GLU A 47 -3.38 1.01 30.14
N LYS A 48 -2.43 1.95 30.08
CA LYS A 48 -1.47 2.04 28.99
C LYS A 48 -0.45 0.91 29.00
N ILE A 49 -0.01 0.44 30.17
CA ILE A 49 0.86 -0.74 30.26
C ILE A 49 0.12 -1.98 29.76
N VAL A 50 -1.13 -2.20 30.19
CA VAL A 50 -1.97 -3.30 29.68
C VAL A 50 -2.18 -3.19 28.18
N TYR A 51 -2.46 -1.99 27.67
CA TYR A 51 -2.58 -1.75 26.23
C TYR A 51 -1.30 -2.12 25.48
N TYR A 52 -0.13 -1.69 25.99
CA TYR A 52 1.16 -2.03 25.40
C TYR A 52 1.44 -3.55 25.41
N LEU A 53 1.11 -4.25 26.49
CA LEU A 53 1.23 -5.71 26.57
C LEU A 53 0.35 -6.41 25.53
N LYS A 54 -0.88 -5.93 25.31
CA LYS A 54 -1.79 -6.43 24.27
C LYS A 54 -1.25 -6.18 22.86
N GLU A 55 -0.69 -5.00 22.61
CA GLU A 55 -0.07 -4.63 21.33
C GLU A 55 1.17 -5.49 21.03
N CYS A 56 2.00 -5.77 22.05
CA CYS A 56 3.11 -6.72 21.94
C CYS A 56 2.66 -8.18 21.81
N LYS A 57 1.34 -8.44 21.84
CA LYS A 57 0.73 -9.77 21.78
C LYS A 57 1.27 -10.70 22.86
N LEU A 58 1.51 -10.17 24.06
CA LEU A 58 1.90 -11.01 25.18
C LEU A 58 0.74 -11.98 25.50
N PRO A 59 0.99 -13.30 25.59
CA PRO A 59 -0.07 -14.25 25.88
C PRO A 59 -0.67 -14.01 27.27
N GLY A 60 -1.99 -13.88 27.33
CA GLY A 60 -2.77 -13.67 28.55
C GLY A 60 -4.15 -13.08 28.23
N ASP A 61 -5.17 -13.45 29.00
CA ASP A 61 -6.47 -12.78 28.94
C ASP A 61 -6.41 -11.41 29.63
N ASP A 62 -7.49 -10.63 29.55
CA ASP A 62 -7.52 -9.28 30.09
C ASP A 62 -7.25 -9.25 31.60
N ILE A 63 -7.70 -10.26 32.34
CA ILE A 63 -7.47 -10.37 33.78
C ILE A 63 -5.98 -10.61 34.05
N THR A 64 -5.36 -11.54 33.32
CA THR A 64 -3.95 -11.90 33.42
C THR A 64 -3.05 -10.71 33.09
N LEU A 65 -3.34 -9.99 32.00
CA LEU A 65 -2.54 -8.82 31.60
C LEU A 65 -2.70 -7.66 32.58
N ASN A 66 -3.88 -7.49 33.19
CA ASN A 66 -4.07 -6.51 34.25
C ASN A 66 -3.27 -6.82 35.51
N ILE A 67 -3.21 -8.09 35.91
CA ILE A 67 -2.38 -8.54 37.05
C ILE A 67 -0.90 -8.34 36.72
N LEU A 68 -0.48 -8.69 35.51
CA LEU A 68 0.89 -8.54 35.05
C LEU A 68 1.32 -7.07 34.98
N ALA A 69 0.43 -6.17 34.56
CA ALA A 69 0.71 -4.73 34.56
C ALA A 69 0.90 -4.17 35.97
N ASP A 70 0.11 -4.62 36.95
CA ASP A 70 0.33 -4.27 38.36
C ASP A 70 1.69 -4.78 38.86
N GLU A 71 2.07 -5.98 38.45
CA GLU A 71 3.36 -6.57 38.80
C GLU A 71 4.52 -5.81 38.17
N ILE A 72 4.43 -5.42 36.89
CA ILE A 72 5.46 -4.64 36.17
C ILE A 72 5.66 -3.27 36.81
N ILE A 73 4.58 -2.61 37.26
CA ILE A 73 4.69 -1.31 37.95
C ILE A 73 5.41 -1.47 39.29
N ARG A 74 5.12 -2.55 40.05
CA ARG A 74 5.72 -2.79 41.36
C ARG A 74 7.15 -3.32 41.27
N ASN A 75 7.40 -4.21 40.31
CA ASN A 75 8.63 -4.96 40.11
C ASN A 75 8.99 -4.97 38.60
N PRO A 76 9.59 -3.90 38.06
CA PRO A 76 9.90 -3.80 36.64
C PRO A 76 10.82 -4.94 36.17
N PRO A 77 10.61 -5.47 34.94
CA PRO A 77 11.39 -6.60 34.45
C PRO A 77 12.85 -6.23 34.24
N ARG A 78 13.77 -7.19 34.43
CA ARG A 78 15.17 -7.04 34.03
C ARG A 78 15.27 -6.95 32.51
N GLN A 79 16.26 -6.21 32.02
CA GLN A 79 16.48 -6.02 30.58
C GLN A 79 16.90 -7.34 29.95
N GLY A 80 16.17 -7.77 28.91
CA GLY A 80 16.54 -8.89 28.06
C GLY A 80 17.59 -8.50 27.01
N TYR A 81 18.29 -9.49 26.45
CA TYR A 81 19.43 -9.29 25.54
C TYR A 81 19.25 -9.90 24.15
N LEU A 82 18.17 -10.64 23.92
CA LEU A 82 17.82 -11.17 22.60
C LEU A 82 16.46 -10.61 22.21
N THR A 83 16.39 -9.78 21.16
CA THR A 83 15.12 -9.57 20.46
C THR A 83 14.96 -10.74 19.50
N ILE A 84 14.16 -11.73 19.89
CA ILE A 84 13.77 -12.78 18.97
C ILE A 84 12.46 -12.31 18.34
N SER A 85 12.52 -11.76 17.13
CA SER A 85 11.29 -11.45 16.40
C SER A 85 10.41 -12.70 16.31
N ASN A 86 9.08 -12.54 16.23
CA ASN A 86 8.20 -13.69 15.99
C ASN A 86 8.65 -14.51 14.77
N ALA A 87 9.23 -13.85 13.76
CA ALA A 87 9.83 -14.50 12.59
C ALA A 87 11.13 -15.26 12.92
N PHE A 88 11.94 -14.81 13.87
CA PHE A 88 13.14 -15.52 14.35
C PHE A 88 12.78 -16.68 15.29
N GLN A 89 11.71 -16.57 16.09
CA GLN A 89 11.14 -17.69 16.84
C GLN A 89 10.63 -18.79 15.89
N TRP A 90 10.04 -18.39 14.76
CA TRP A 90 9.66 -19.28 13.68
C TRP A 90 10.86 -19.88 12.92
N ARG A 91 11.90 -19.09 12.63
CA ARG A 91 13.12 -19.54 11.94
C ARG A 91 14.01 -20.44 12.79
N LEU A 92 14.09 -20.25 14.10
CA LEU A 92 14.81 -21.15 15.01
C LEU A 92 14.15 -22.54 15.10
N LYS A 93 12.85 -22.65 14.77
CA LYS A 93 12.14 -23.93 14.67
C LYS A 93 12.35 -24.67 13.34
N TYR A 94 12.93 -24.03 12.33
CA TYR A 94 13.10 -24.62 10.99
C TYR A 94 14.45 -24.22 10.39
N ASN A 95 15.44 -25.09 10.59
CA ASN A 95 16.81 -24.96 10.09
C ASN A 95 16.90 -24.73 8.57
N HIS A 96 17.73 -23.75 8.22
CA HIS A 96 18.64 -23.66 7.06
C HIS A 96 18.21 -24.15 5.66
N LYS A 97 18.06 -23.20 4.73
CA LYS A 97 18.79 -23.15 3.44
C LYS A 97 18.57 -21.83 2.68
N ASP A 98 19.64 -21.03 2.63
CA ASP A 98 20.17 -20.19 1.55
C ASP A 98 19.25 -19.40 0.61
N LYS A 99 19.17 -18.09 0.86
CA LYS A 99 19.79 -17.03 0.06
C LYS A 99 19.45 -15.70 0.72
N MET A 100 20.40 -15.10 1.45
CA MET A 100 20.40 -13.67 1.74
C MET A 100 21.85 -13.22 1.89
N ASP A 101 22.37 -12.67 0.80
CA ASP A 101 23.13 -11.44 0.92
C ASP A 101 22.14 -10.31 1.30
N GLU A 102 22.64 -9.37 2.10
CA GLU A 102 22.00 -8.11 2.50
C GLU A 102 20.73 -8.19 3.37
N ILE A 103 20.88 -8.36 4.69
CA ILE A 103 20.02 -7.61 5.64
C ILE A 103 20.89 -7.07 6.78
N ALA A 104 21.42 -5.88 6.53
CA ALA A 104 21.74 -4.93 7.58
C ALA A 104 21.05 -3.60 7.25
N HIS A 105 19.72 -3.55 7.04
CA HIS A 105 19.00 -2.29 6.73
C HIS A 105 17.45 -2.36 6.87
N ASP A 106 16.88 -3.02 7.89
CA ASP A 106 15.42 -3.29 7.91
C ASP A 106 14.58 -2.53 8.96
N SER A 107 15.12 -1.54 9.66
CA SER A 107 14.28 -0.64 10.49
C SER A 107 13.85 0.66 9.78
N LYS A 108 14.48 1.01 8.65
CA LYS A 108 14.19 2.25 7.89
C LYS A 108 13.09 2.07 6.83
N LYS A 109 13.00 0.89 6.20
CA LYS A 109 11.96 0.54 5.22
C LYS A 109 10.53 0.58 5.78
N GLU A 110 10.37 0.41 7.09
CA GLU A 110 9.05 0.38 7.72
C GLU A 110 8.35 1.76 7.70
N TYR A 111 9.06 2.89 7.56
CA TYR A 111 8.46 4.23 7.59
C TYR A 111 8.16 4.83 6.20
N GLY A 112 8.38 4.09 5.11
CA GLY A 112 8.36 4.65 3.75
C GLY A 112 9.52 5.61 3.45
N ASP A 113 10.58 5.56 4.27
CA ASP A 113 11.83 6.30 4.14
C ASP A 113 12.76 5.59 3.13
N TYR A 114 12.45 5.74 1.84
CA TYR A 114 13.24 5.18 0.75
C TYR A 114 14.34 6.15 0.34
N GLN A 115 15.49 6.08 1.00
CA GLN A 115 16.65 6.91 0.67
C GLN A 115 17.06 6.73 -0.79
N THR A 116 17.10 7.83 -1.55
CA THR A 116 17.48 7.85 -2.96
C THR A 116 18.96 7.57 -3.12
N PRO A 117 19.39 6.53 -3.85
CA PRO A 117 20.81 6.32 -4.11
C PRO A 117 21.43 7.53 -4.84
N LEU A 118 22.64 7.92 -4.44
CA LEU A 118 23.31 9.10 -4.98
C LEU A 118 23.43 9.07 -6.52
N TYR A 119 23.78 7.92 -7.12
CA TYR A 119 23.85 7.79 -8.58
C TYR A 119 22.53 8.16 -9.27
N PHE A 120 21.40 7.79 -8.66
CA PHE A 120 20.08 8.02 -9.22
C PHE A 120 19.65 9.48 -9.03
N ALA A 121 20.04 10.12 -7.92
CA ALA A 121 19.85 11.56 -7.74
C ALA A 121 20.53 12.36 -8.87
N TYR A 122 21.77 12.03 -9.24
CA TYR A 122 22.43 12.63 -10.41
C TYR A 122 21.71 12.36 -11.73
N GLU A 123 21.30 11.11 -11.96
CA GLU A 123 20.60 10.71 -13.18
C GLU A 123 19.31 11.52 -13.36
N VAL A 124 18.54 11.69 -12.28
CA VAL A 124 17.30 12.46 -12.26
C VAL A 124 17.55 13.94 -12.52
N ILE A 125 18.53 14.56 -11.85
CA ILE A 125 18.87 15.99 -12.08
C ILE A 125 19.30 16.22 -13.52
N LYS A 126 20.20 15.38 -14.06
CA LYS A 126 20.66 15.48 -15.45
C LYS A 126 19.51 15.32 -16.44
N TYR A 127 18.65 14.32 -16.23
CA TYR A 127 17.46 14.12 -17.07
C TYR A 127 16.59 15.37 -17.13
N VAL A 128 16.38 16.03 -15.99
CA VAL A 128 15.57 17.25 -15.93
C VAL A 128 16.29 18.43 -16.60
N GLN A 129 17.60 18.60 -16.41
CA GLN A 129 18.40 19.63 -17.09
C GLN A 129 18.40 19.47 -18.62
N ASP A 130 18.47 18.22 -19.10
CA ASP A 130 18.47 17.93 -20.54
C ASP A 130 17.11 18.20 -21.19
N LYS A 131 16.03 18.00 -20.43
CA LYS A 131 14.65 18.06 -20.94
C LYS A 131 13.97 19.40 -20.72
N TYR A 132 14.34 20.14 -19.67
CA TYR A 132 13.69 21.36 -19.24
C TYR A 132 14.71 22.46 -19.02
N VAL A 133 14.34 23.69 -19.33
CA VAL A 133 15.18 24.86 -19.04
C VAL A 133 15.00 25.21 -17.57
N ILE A 134 16.05 24.99 -16.78
CA ILE A 134 16.12 25.32 -15.35
C ILE A 134 17.43 26.05 -15.05
N SER A 135 17.36 27.14 -14.29
CA SER A 135 18.51 27.92 -13.84
C SER A 135 18.23 28.50 -12.45
N PRO A 136 18.18 27.65 -11.41
CA PRO A 136 17.75 28.09 -10.08
C PRO A 136 18.74 29.04 -9.41
N ASP A 137 18.19 30.01 -8.69
CA ASP A 137 18.91 30.85 -7.74
C ASP A 137 18.89 30.28 -6.31
N LEU A 138 17.97 29.35 -6.04
CA LEU A 138 17.87 28.62 -4.77
C LEU A 138 17.31 27.22 -5.01
N ILE A 139 17.99 26.21 -4.47
CA ILE A 139 17.50 24.83 -4.46
C ILE A 139 16.99 24.49 -3.07
N VAL A 140 15.82 23.85 -3.00
CA VAL A 140 15.20 23.43 -1.74
C VAL A 140 14.89 21.94 -1.80
N GLU A 141 15.46 21.16 -0.89
CA GLU A 141 15.12 19.75 -0.69
C GLU A 141 14.30 19.58 0.60
N PRO A 142 12.96 19.51 0.52
CA PRO A 142 12.15 19.08 1.65
C PRO A 142 12.29 17.59 1.88
N THR A 143 12.22 17.17 3.15
CA THR A 143 12.41 15.78 3.58
C THR A 143 13.70 15.19 3.01
N CYS A 144 14.82 15.90 3.19
CA CYS A 144 16.06 15.62 2.48
C CYS A 144 16.74 14.30 2.86
N GLY A 145 16.32 13.64 3.94
CA GLY A 145 16.89 12.38 4.36
C GLY A 145 18.41 12.51 4.58
N THR A 146 19.18 11.54 4.09
CA THR A 146 20.65 11.58 4.12
C THR A 146 21.27 12.55 3.10
N GLY A 147 20.46 13.33 2.37
CA GLY A 147 20.94 14.45 1.55
C GLY A 147 21.53 14.09 0.18
N ASN A 148 21.15 12.94 -0.40
CA ASN A 148 21.70 12.56 -1.71
C ASN A 148 21.28 13.51 -2.85
N PHE A 149 20.10 14.13 -2.79
CA PHE A 149 19.74 15.18 -3.75
C PHE A 149 20.44 16.51 -3.44
N VAL A 150 20.64 16.88 -2.17
CA VAL A 150 21.50 18.01 -1.78
C VAL A 150 22.90 17.85 -2.39
N MET A 151 23.55 16.70 -2.20
CA MET A 151 24.89 16.42 -2.75
C MET A 151 24.90 16.49 -4.28
N ALA A 152 23.98 15.77 -4.95
CA ALA A 152 23.93 15.79 -6.40
C ALA A 152 23.62 17.19 -6.96
N SER A 153 22.83 17.99 -6.25
CA SER A 153 22.52 19.37 -6.62
C SER A 153 23.71 20.31 -6.44
N HIS A 154 24.49 20.12 -5.38
CA HIS A 154 25.71 20.90 -5.16
C HIS A 154 26.68 20.74 -6.34
N ASP A 155 26.84 19.52 -6.83
CA ASP A 155 27.72 19.25 -7.96
C ASP A 155 27.16 19.73 -9.31
N CYS A 156 25.84 19.59 -9.51
CA CYS A 156 25.18 20.01 -10.75
C CYS A 156 24.95 21.54 -10.84
N PHE A 157 24.91 22.22 -9.69
CA PHE A 157 24.70 23.67 -9.57
C PHE A 157 25.68 24.29 -8.54
N PRO A 158 26.99 24.35 -8.83
CA PRO A 158 28.04 24.65 -7.84
C PRO A 158 27.89 25.99 -7.10
N GLU A 159 27.34 27.00 -7.78
CA GLU A 159 27.19 28.36 -7.25
C GLU A 159 25.80 28.61 -6.63
N THR A 160 24.89 27.63 -6.70
CA THR A 160 23.52 27.81 -6.25
C THR A 160 23.38 27.41 -4.78
N PRO A 161 22.90 28.30 -3.89
CA PRO A 161 22.63 27.96 -2.51
C PRO A 161 21.58 26.84 -2.40
N ILE A 162 21.77 25.95 -1.41
CA ILE A 162 20.90 24.81 -1.17
C ILE A 162 20.34 24.85 0.25
N VAL A 163 19.05 24.55 0.38
CA VAL A 163 18.34 24.40 1.65
C VAL A 163 17.87 22.96 1.80
N GLY A 164 18.25 22.29 2.89
CA GLY A 164 17.74 20.97 3.27
C GLY A 164 16.81 21.08 4.49
N ILE A 165 15.66 20.40 4.45
CA ILE A 165 14.71 20.37 5.57
C ILE A 165 14.42 18.91 5.92
N ASP A 166 14.72 18.50 7.16
CA ASP A 166 14.35 17.15 7.62
C ASP A 166 14.02 17.11 9.11
N ILE A 167 13.11 16.21 9.50
CA ILE A 167 12.75 16.02 10.91
C ILE A 167 13.83 15.22 11.66
N ASN A 168 14.63 14.43 10.97
CA ASN A 168 15.66 13.60 11.55
C ASN A 168 16.98 14.39 11.67
N LYS A 169 17.26 14.83 12.90
CA LYS A 169 18.49 15.56 13.21
C LYS A 169 19.76 14.80 12.86
N SER A 170 19.80 13.47 13.06
CA SER A 170 20.98 12.66 12.76
C SER A 170 21.37 12.72 11.30
N TYR A 171 20.39 12.77 10.39
CA TYR A 171 20.67 12.87 8.96
C TYR A 171 21.23 14.24 8.59
N LEU A 172 20.71 15.30 9.22
CA LEU A 172 21.20 16.65 9.00
C LEU A 172 22.62 16.85 9.54
N ASP A 173 22.91 16.32 10.73
CA ASP A 173 24.25 16.38 11.33
C ASP A 173 25.28 15.64 10.44
N GLU A 174 24.91 14.50 9.84
CA GLU A 174 25.76 13.78 8.87
C GLU A 174 25.98 14.61 7.60
N LEU A 175 24.91 15.17 7.03
CA LEU A 175 24.95 15.97 5.81
C LEU A 175 25.77 17.27 5.96
N GLU A 176 25.69 17.94 7.12
CA GLU A 176 26.48 19.16 7.40
C GLU A 176 27.99 18.89 7.38
N ASN A 177 28.41 17.71 7.84
CA ASN A 177 29.82 17.31 7.83
C ASN A 177 30.33 16.98 6.42
N GLU A 178 29.45 16.53 5.52
CA GLU A 178 29.80 16.20 4.13
C GLU A 178 29.74 17.43 3.21
N VAL A 179 28.75 18.30 3.37
CA VAL A 179 28.51 19.47 2.51
C VAL A 179 28.42 20.74 3.35
N GLY A 180 29.57 21.37 3.62
CA GLY A 180 29.66 22.53 4.51
C GLY A 180 28.99 23.83 4.03
N CYS A 181 28.41 23.85 2.82
CA CYS A 181 27.80 25.03 2.19
C CYS A 181 26.27 24.90 2.00
N VAL A 182 25.56 24.29 2.96
CA VAL A 182 24.10 24.04 2.89
C VAL A 182 23.41 24.64 4.10
N SER A 183 22.23 25.25 3.90
CA SER A 183 21.38 25.71 5.01
C SER A 183 20.42 24.59 5.43
N LEU A 184 20.62 24.01 6.62
CA LEU A 184 19.83 22.89 7.11
C LEU A 184 18.83 23.29 8.19
N TYR A 185 17.59 22.80 8.08
CA TYR A 185 16.51 23.06 9.04
C TYR A 185 15.99 21.74 9.62
N ASN A 186 16.18 21.55 10.93
CA ASN A 186 15.61 20.41 11.64
C ASN A 186 14.15 20.67 12.05
N GLU A 187 13.22 20.59 11.09
CA GLU A 187 11.81 20.93 11.29
C GLU A 187 10.89 19.94 10.56
N ASN A 188 9.66 19.80 11.07
CA ASN A 188 8.63 19.03 10.37
C ASN A 188 8.11 19.81 9.15
N ILE A 189 8.22 19.21 7.96
CA ILE A 189 7.82 19.83 6.69
C ILE A 189 6.37 20.32 6.67
N PHE A 190 5.45 19.66 7.38
CA PHE A 190 4.05 20.08 7.47
C PHE A 190 3.86 21.40 8.22
N ASN A 191 4.76 21.72 9.15
CA ASN A 191 4.70 22.94 9.96
C ASN A 191 5.77 23.97 9.57
N PHE A 192 6.69 23.59 8.67
CA PHE A 192 7.73 24.49 8.20
C PHE A 192 7.14 25.73 7.54
N ASP A 193 7.68 26.88 7.93
CA ASP A 193 7.34 28.20 7.42
C ASP A 193 8.32 28.59 6.31
N PHE A 194 7.84 28.50 5.07
CA PHE A 194 8.63 28.78 3.87
C PHE A 194 9.00 30.25 3.70
N SER A 195 8.36 31.18 4.43
CA SER A 195 8.76 32.59 4.41
C SER A 195 10.17 32.82 4.95
N LYS A 196 10.73 31.85 5.69
CA LYS A 196 12.14 31.84 6.15
C LYS A 196 13.15 31.75 5.00
N ILE A 197 12.76 31.16 3.87
CA ILE A 197 13.69 30.82 2.77
C ILE A 197 13.31 31.48 1.44
N ILE A 198 12.03 31.80 1.26
CA ILE A 198 11.57 32.59 0.12
C ILE A 198 12.10 34.01 0.29
N LYS A 199 12.78 34.51 -0.74
CA LYS A 199 13.47 35.80 -0.75
C LYS A 199 12.64 36.84 -1.52
N ASP A 200 12.83 36.90 -2.83
CA ASP A 200 12.17 37.85 -3.73
C ASP A 200 11.56 37.11 -4.92
N ASN A 201 10.56 37.71 -5.56
CA ASN A 201 9.86 37.16 -6.72
C ASN A 201 10.76 37.04 -7.97
N ASN A 202 11.93 37.69 -7.97
CA ASN A 202 12.91 37.59 -9.04
C ASN A 202 13.78 36.32 -8.98
N TYR A 203 13.76 35.57 -7.87
CA TYR A 203 14.49 34.31 -7.74
C TYR A 203 13.79 33.19 -8.52
N GLU A 204 14.57 32.37 -9.21
CA GLU A 204 14.15 31.08 -9.72
C GLU A 204 14.34 29.99 -8.66
N TYR A 205 13.25 29.38 -8.19
CA TYR A 205 13.30 28.32 -7.18
C TYR A 205 13.26 26.95 -7.84
N LEU A 206 14.12 26.03 -7.39
CA LEU A 206 14.02 24.61 -7.74
C LEU A 206 13.77 23.79 -6.47
N VAL A 207 12.57 23.25 -6.33
CA VAL A 207 12.21 22.36 -5.22
C VAL A 207 12.31 20.92 -5.67
N ILE A 208 13.15 20.13 -5.01
CA ILE A 208 13.51 18.77 -5.46
C ILE A 208 13.42 17.75 -4.33
N GLY A 209 13.30 16.47 -4.66
CA GLY A 209 13.59 15.41 -3.68
C GLY A 209 12.78 14.14 -3.86
N ASN A 210 12.71 13.36 -2.79
CA ASN A 210 11.95 12.12 -2.71
C ASN A 210 11.14 12.06 -1.40
N PRO A 211 9.92 12.62 -1.38
CA PRO A 211 9.08 12.59 -0.19
C PRO A 211 8.72 11.16 0.22
N PRO A 212 8.43 10.87 1.50
CA PRO A 212 8.19 9.52 1.99
C PRO A 212 7.00 8.81 1.32
N TRP A 213 7.18 7.54 0.92
CA TRP A 213 6.15 6.75 0.22
C TRP A 213 5.29 5.92 1.19
N ALA A 214 4.58 6.59 2.09
CA ALA A 214 3.74 5.95 3.10
C ALA A 214 2.30 6.48 3.08
N THR A 215 1.33 5.64 3.46
CA THR A 215 -0.04 6.10 3.75
C THR A 215 -0.20 6.48 5.21
N ASN A 216 -1.18 7.33 5.51
CA ASN A 216 -1.55 7.66 6.89
C ASN A 216 -1.89 6.43 7.73
N SER A 217 -2.53 5.42 7.13
CA SER A 217 -2.91 4.17 7.81
C SER A 217 -1.71 3.30 8.19
N THR A 218 -0.62 3.35 7.40
CA THR A 218 0.65 2.68 7.69
C THR A 218 1.37 3.37 8.84
N LEU A 219 1.47 4.70 8.84
CA LEU A 219 2.17 5.43 9.91
C LEU A 219 1.41 5.43 11.25
N SER A 220 0.07 5.48 11.23
CA SER A 220 -0.73 5.40 12.46
C SER A 220 -0.60 4.05 13.18
N LYS A 221 -0.37 2.96 12.43
CA LYS A 221 -0.11 1.62 13.00
C LYS A 221 1.32 1.48 13.56
N MET A 222 2.22 2.37 13.16
CA MET A 222 3.65 2.33 13.50
C MET A 222 4.01 3.36 14.59
N GLY A 223 3.01 4.02 15.20
CA GLY A 223 3.22 4.91 16.35
C GLY A 223 4.07 6.15 16.04
N SER A 224 4.11 6.59 14.78
CA SER A 224 4.94 7.73 14.37
C SER A 224 4.27 9.06 14.71
N ASP A 225 5.04 10.00 15.28
CA ASP A 225 4.68 11.42 15.42
C ASP A 225 4.54 12.14 14.05
N ASN A 226 4.81 11.46 12.92
CA ASN A 226 4.67 11.98 11.54
C ASN A 226 3.24 12.00 11.00
N VAL A 227 2.22 11.80 11.83
CA VAL A 227 0.83 11.91 11.39
C VAL A 227 0.35 13.36 11.62
N PRO A 228 -0.16 14.07 10.60
CA PRO A 228 -0.76 15.38 10.82
C PRO A 228 -1.89 15.28 11.85
N LEU A 229 -1.89 16.18 12.85
CA LEU A 229 -2.95 16.29 13.84
C LEU A 229 -4.31 16.49 13.12
N LYS A 230 -5.35 15.76 13.52
CA LYS A 230 -6.71 15.84 12.95
C LYS A 230 -7.28 17.27 12.87
N GLU A 231 -6.78 18.21 13.65
CA GLU A 231 -7.17 19.63 13.61
C GLU A 231 -6.59 20.38 12.40
N ASN A 232 -5.45 19.97 11.83
CA ASN A 232 -4.88 20.57 10.61
C ASN A 232 -5.70 20.21 9.36
N PHE A 233 -6.40 19.08 9.37
CA PHE A 233 -7.34 18.71 8.31
C PHE A 233 -8.52 19.68 8.22
N LYS A 234 -9.03 20.20 9.34
CA LYS A 234 -10.16 21.15 9.35
C LYS A 234 -9.84 22.51 8.70
N LYS A 235 -8.57 22.89 8.59
CA LYS A 235 -8.15 24.10 7.84
C LYS A 235 -7.74 23.80 6.40
N MET A 236 -7.48 22.54 6.08
CA MET A 236 -7.22 22.04 4.71
C MET A 236 -8.49 21.42 4.07
N ASP A 237 -9.67 21.71 4.62
CA ASP A 237 -10.98 21.14 4.23
C ASP A 237 -11.39 21.37 2.77
N ALA A 238 -10.65 22.18 2.01
CA ALA A 238 -10.81 22.29 0.55
C ALA A 238 -10.28 21.05 -0.21
N PHE A 239 -9.33 20.30 0.37
CA PHE A 239 -8.67 19.15 -0.27
C PHE A 239 -9.28 17.80 0.16
N SER A 240 -9.95 17.76 1.32
CA SER A 240 -10.48 16.54 1.95
C SER A 240 -11.84 16.09 1.40
N SER A 241 -12.59 16.98 0.76
CA SER A 241 -13.97 16.74 0.31
C SER A 241 -14.08 15.97 -1.02
N MET A 242 -12.97 15.74 -1.74
CA MET A 242 -12.99 15.09 -3.06
C MET A 242 -12.42 13.67 -3.10
N THR A 243 -11.70 13.19 -2.07
CA THR A 243 -11.05 11.87 -2.10
C THR A 243 -11.22 11.14 -0.76
N GLY A 244 -11.67 9.89 -0.82
CA GLY A 244 -12.13 9.11 0.34
C GLY A 244 -11.16 9.09 1.53
N MET A 245 -11.67 9.54 2.69
CA MET A 245 -10.93 9.65 3.95
C MET A 245 -10.51 8.27 4.50
N SER A 246 -9.26 7.82 4.26
CA SER A 246 -8.48 6.94 5.16
C SER A 246 -7.13 6.44 4.59
N ASN A 247 -6.88 6.54 3.28
CA ASN A 247 -5.68 6.00 2.60
C ASN A 247 -4.85 7.06 1.85
N PHE A 248 -4.78 8.28 2.38
CA PHE A 248 -3.99 9.37 1.74
C PHE A 248 -2.48 9.10 1.82
N ASP A 249 -1.75 9.34 0.73
CA ASP A 249 -0.29 9.20 0.64
C ASP A 249 0.40 10.48 1.14
N ILE A 250 1.44 10.33 1.95
CA ILE A 250 2.16 11.46 2.54
C ILE A 250 2.96 12.22 1.52
N SER A 251 3.49 11.52 0.51
CA SER A 251 4.15 12.15 -0.63
C SER A 251 3.21 13.15 -1.30
N GLU A 252 1.96 12.77 -1.52
CA GLU A 252 0.94 13.65 -2.11
C GLU A 252 0.69 14.90 -1.24
N SER A 253 0.64 14.73 0.10
CA SER A 253 0.38 15.85 1.04
C SER A 253 1.49 16.88 0.97
N ILE A 254 2.73 16.40 0.96
CA ILE A 254 3.93 17.23 0.92
C ILE A 254 3.98 17.97 -0.42
N ILE A 255 3.81 17.26 -1.54
CA ILE A 255 3.84 17.86 -2.87
C ILE A 255 2.76 18.94 -3.01
N LEU A 256 1.53 18.69 -2.55
CA LEU A 256 0.47 19.71 -2.57
C LEU A 256 0.78 20.92 -1.70
N LYS A 257 1.41 20.72 -0.52
CA LYS A 257 1.87 21.84 0.32
C LYS A 257 2.90 22.68 -0.45
N ILE A 258 3.90 22.05 -1.06
CA ILE A 258 4.93 22.74 -1.86
C ILE A 258 4.27 23.49 -3.02
N ILE A 259 3.39 22.87 -3.79
CA ILE A 259 2.68 23.53 -4.89
C ILE A 259 1.95 24.78 -4.39
N ASN A 260 1.23 24.70 -3.25
CA ASN A 260 0.52 25.85 -2.72
C ASN A 260 1.43 27.03 -2.34
N VAL A 261 2.64 26.74 -1.90
CA VAL A 261 3.65 27.74 -1.53
C VAL A 261 4.30 28.35 -2.78
N PHE A 262 4.70 27.51 -3.75
CA PHE A 262 5.57 27.92 -4.86
C PHE A 262 4.83 28.28 -6.16
N LYS A 263 3.54 27.93 -6.31
CA LYS A 263 2.78 28.14 -7.56
C LYS A 263 2.71 29.57 -8.10
N ASN A 264 2.93 30.57 -7.25
CA ASN A 264 2.89 32.00 -7.62
C ASN A 264 4.31 32.61 -7.74
N LEU A 265 5.36 31.79 -7.69
CA LEU A 265 6.75 32.20 -7.84
C LEU A 265 7.30 31.65 -9.16
N ASN A 266 8.38 32.25 -9.69
CA ASN A 266 9.16 31.62 -10.74
C ASN A 266 9.82 30.36 -10.17
N SER A 267 9.23 29.20 -10.42
CA SER A 267 9.64 27.98 -9.73
C SER A 267 9.44 26.72 -10.56
N SER A 268 10.33 25.77 -10.34
CA SER A 268 10.23 24.40 -10.83
C SER A 268 10.20 23.44 -9.65
N ILE A 269 9.33 22.44 -9.73
CA ILE A 269 9.24 21.37 -8.75
C ILE A 269 9.57 20.05 -9.45
N MET A 270 10.43 19.24 -8.82
CA MET A 270 10.79 17.90 -9.28
C MET A 270 10.77 16.90 -8.13
N PHE A 271 9.86 15.93 -8.16
CA PHE A 271 9.79 14.91 -7.10
C PHE A 271 9.78 13.49 -7.63
N LEU A 272 10.50 12.60 -6.94
CA LEU A 272 10.26 11.17 -7.03
C LEU A 272 9.01 10.81 -6.23
N CYS A 273 8.03 10.19 -6.88
CA CYS A 273 6.81 9.76 -6.21
C CYS A 273 6.21 8.53 -6.91
N LYS A 274 5.16 7.95 -6.30
CA LYS A 274 4.36 6.92 -6.97
C LYS A 274 3.61 7.54 -8.15
N TYR A 275 3.42 6.76 -9.21
CA TYR A 275 2.74 7.23 -10.43
C TYR A 275 1.30 7.71 -10.18
N ASN A 276 0.57 7.05 -9.27
CA ASN A 276 -0.77 7.49 -8.87
C ASN A 276 -0.75 8.85 -8.17
N VAL A 277 0.28 9.15 -7.36
CA VAL A 277 0.45 10.47 -6.72
C VAL A 277 0.63 11.54 -7.80
N ALA A 278 1.52 11.31 -8.78
CA ALA A 278 1.70 12.26 -9.89
C ALA A 278 0.40 12.51 -10.69
N CYS A 279 -0.43 11.48 -10.89
CA CYS A 279 -1.73 11.62 -11.55
C CYS A 279 -2.72 12.44 -10.72
N ASN A 280 -2.78 12.21 -9.40
CA ASN A 280 -3.61 13.00 -8.48
C ASN A 280 -3.18 14.47 -8.47
N ILE A 281 -1.86 14.73 -8.48
CA ILE A 281 -1.32 16.09 -8.58
C ILE A 281 -1.70 16.74 -9.91
N PHE A 282 -1.58 16.03 -11.04
CA PHE A 282 -2.04 16.52 -12.34
C PHE A 282 -3.52 16.91 -12.29
N GLU A 283 -4.39 16.00 -11.83
CA GLU A 283 -5.82 16.26 -11.73
C GLU A 283 -6.13 17.46 -10.83
N HIS A 284 -5.42 17.60 -9.71
CA HIS A 284 -5.54 18.75 -8.82
C HIS A 284 -5.19 20.07 -9.52
N LEU A 285 -4.09 20.11 -10.28
CA LEU A 285 -3.67 21.29 -11.05
C LEU A 285 -4.75 21.71 -12.06
N VAL A 286 -5.32 20.75 -12.79
CA VAL A 286 -6.38 21.05 -13.79
C VAL A 286 -7.65 21.56 -13.10
N LYS A 287 -8.16 20.83 -12.11
CA LYS A 287 -9.43 21.16 -11.42
C LYS A 287 -9.38 22.52 -10.74
N ASN A 288 -8.22 22.89 -10.16
CA ASN A 288 -8.03 24.18 -9.49
C ASN A 288 -7.52 25.28 -10.43
N GLN A 289 -7.45 25.00 -11.74
CA GLN A 289 -7.00 25.94 -12.77
C GLN A 289 -5.64 26.59 -12.44
N ILE A 290 -4.74 25.82 -11.84
CA ILE A 290 -3.41 26.30 -11.45
C ILE A 290 -2.58 26.52 -12.71
N ALA A 291 -1.99 27.71 -12.84
CA ALA A 291 -1.17 28.06 -13.99
C ALA A 291 0.13 27.25 -13.98
N VAL A 292 0.38 26.49 -15.05
CA VAL A 292 1.55 25.65 -15.21
C VAL A 292 2.04 25.81 -16.64
N SER A 293 3.32 26.13 -16.77
CA SER A 293 3.93 26.40 -18.06
C SER A 293 4.43 25.14 -18.75
N ASN A 294 4.91 24.19 -17.95
CA ASN A 294 5.35 22.89 -18.40
C ASN A 294 5.11 21.85 -17.31
N MET A 295 4.79 20.63 -17.72
CA MET A 295 4.62 19.49 -16.83
C MET A 295 5.02 18.22 -17.55
N GLY A 296 5.68 17.32 -16.83
CA GLY A 296 5.98 16.00 -17.34
C GLY A 296 6.00 14.95 -16.25
N ILE A 297 5.63 13.73 -16.63
CA ILE A 297 5.70 12.55 -15.79
C ILE A 297 6.59 11.54 -16.51
N THR A 298 7.63 11.04 -15.83
CA THR A 298 8.56 10.06 -16.42
C THR A 298 8.66 8.85 -15.52
N LYS A 299 8.13 7.71 -15.96
CA LYS A 299 8.18 6.43 -15.24
C LYS A 299 9.62 5.92 -15.16
N PHE A 300 9.97 5.28 -14.05
CA PHE A 300 11.25 4.60 -13.87
C PHE A 300 11.07 3.29 -13.11
N ASN A 301 12.07 2.41 -13.19
CA ASN A 301 12.03 1.10 -12.55
C ASN A 301 12.41 1.18 -11.06
N SER A 302 11.41 1.36 -10.20
CA SER A 302 11.57 1.42 -8.74
C SER A 302 12.17 0.13 -8.14
N ARG A 303 11.99 -1.02 -8.78
CA ARG A 303 12.62 -2.28 -8.34
C ARG A 303 14.12 -2.25 -8.57
N LYS A 304 14.59 -1.71 -9.69
CA LYS A 304 16.03 -1.53 -9.96
C LYS A 304 16.66 -0.52 -9.01
N VAL A 305 15.97 0.59 -8.73
CA VAL A 305 16.53 1.70 -7.93
C VAL A 305 16.42 1.44 -6.42
N PHE A 306 15.25 1.05 -5.93
CA PHE A 306 14.92 0.98 -4.51
C PHE A 306 14.66 -0.44 -4.00
N ASN A 307 14.63 -1.44 -4.89
CA ASN A 307 14.18 -2.80 -4.57
C ASN A 307 12.74 -2.84 -4.00
N VAL A 308 11.87 -1.98 -4.55
CA VAL A 308 10.45 -1.91 -4.19
C VAL A 308 9.59 -2.21 -5.42
N ASP A 309 8.50 -2.94 -5.24
CA ASP A 309 7.57 -3.28 -6.33
C ASP A 309 6.40 -2.28 -6.36
N THR A 310 6.65 -1.09 -6.90
CA THR A 310 5.64 -0.03 -7.04
C THR A 310 5.80 0.73 -8.35
N SER A 311 4.70 1.21 -8.94
CA SER A 311 4.81 2.12 -10.10
C SER A 311 5.25 3.51 -9.61
N SER A 312 6.41 3.97 -10.07
CA SER A 312 7.02 5.25 -9.65
C SER A 312 7.43 6.09 -10.84
N CYS A 313 7.52 7.40 -10.62
CA CYS A 313 7.89 8.36 -11.64
C CYS A 313 8.63 9.58 -11.07
N ILE A 314 9.34 10.27 -11.97
CA ILE A 314 9.78 11.65 -11.79
C ILE A 314 8.61 12.53 -12.21
N LEU A 315 8.09 13.33 -11.28
CA LEU A 315 7.13 14.39 -11.53
C LEU A 315 7.87 15.71 -11.69
N PHE A 316 7.71 16.39 -12.82
CA PHE A 316 8.23 17.74 -13.04
C PHE A 316 7.09 18.71 -13.32
N ILE A 317 7.09 19.87 -12.66
CA ILE A 317 6.11 20.95 -12.83
C ILE A 317 6.86 22.28 -12.84
N GLN A 318 6.58 23.14 -13.81
CA GLN A 318 7.17 24.47 -13.91
C GLN A 318 6.09 25.55 -13.87
N PHE A 319 6.16 26.43 -12.88
CA PHE A 319 5.28 27.58 -12.67
C PHE A 319 5.92 28.83 -13.26
N ASN A 320 5.17 29.59 -14.06
CA ASN A 320 5.55 30.93 -14.49
C ASN A 320 4.33 31.80 -14.78
N ASP A 321 4.57 33.10 -14.96
CA ASP A 321 3.53 34.14 -15.12
C ASP A 321 2.82 34.13 -16.49
N ASN A 322 3.03 33.12 -17.33
CA ASN A 322 2.46 33.11 -18.68
C ASN A 322 0.98 32.70 -18.73
N ASN A 323 0.32 32.49 -17.58
CA ASN A 323 -1.09 32.08 -17.46
C ASN A 323 -1.48 30.83 -18.27
N LYS A 324 -0.49 30.01 -18.67
CA LYS A 324 -0.72 28.74 -19.37
C LYS A 324 -1.36 27.74 -18.41
N ARG A 325 -2.22 26.90 -18.96
CA ARG A 325 -2.90 25.81 -18.24
C ARG A 325 -2.72 24.53 -19.05
N VAL A 326 -2.53 23.41 -18.35
CA VAL A 326 -2.39 22.09 -18.96
C VAL A 326 -3.67 21.31 -18.72
N ASN A 327 -4.24 20.71 -19.78
CA ASN A 327 -5.37 19.77 -19.67
C ASN A 327 -4.95 18.34 -20.03
N SER A 328 -3.69 18.15 -20.42
CA SER A 328 -3.09 16.85 -20.71
C SER A 328 -1.61 16.86 -20.38
N CYS A 329 -1.06 15.71 -20.00
CA CYS A 329 0.36 15.53 -19.73
C CYS A 329 0.86 14.27 -20.45
N ASN A 330 1.99 14.38 -21.14
CA ASN A 330 2.67 13.20 -21.68
C ASN A 330 3.36 12.44 -20.55
N VAL A 331 3.31 11.12 -20.65
CA VAL A 331 4.01 10.19 -19.78
C VAL A 331 5.15 9.57 -20.59
N TYR A 332 6.35 9.63 -20.05
CA TYR A 332 7.56 9.10 -20.64
C TYR A 332 8.07 7.91 -19.84
N ASP A 333 9.01 7.16 -20.39
CA ASP A 333 9.80 6.17 -19.67
C ASP A 333 11.26 6.61 -19.65
N LEU A 334 11.91 6.53 -18.49
CA LEU A 334 13.30 6.97 -18.31
C LEU A 334 14.29 6.09 -19.09
N GLU A 335 14.02 4.79 -19.18
CA GLU A 335 14.86 3.83 -19.92
C GLU A 335 14.56 3.87 -21.43
N ASN A 336 13.32 4.22 -21.81
CA ASN A 336 12.91 4.38 -23.20
C ASN A 336 12.15 5.70 -23.41
N PRO A 337 12.83 6.79 -23.82
CA PRO A 337 12.29 8.16 -23.80
C PRO A 337 11.20 8.45 -24.85
N LEU A 338 10.64 7.43 -25.50
CA LEU A 338 9.43 7.57 -26.30
C LEU A 338 8.22 7.85 -25.41
N ILE A 339 7.25 8.61 -25.93
CA ILE A 339 5.98 8.84 -25.24
C ILE A 339 5.30 7.48 -25.06
N SER A 340 5.08 7.09 -23.81
CA SER A 340 4.42 5.83 -23.46
C SER A 340 2.90 6.00 -23.41
N ASP A 341 2.44 7.02 -22.70
CA ASP A 341 1.03 7.32 -22.50
C ASP A 341 0.79 8.84 -22.52
N ARG A 342 -0.47 9.26 -22.61
CA ARG A 342 -0.87 10.66 -22.43
C ARG A 342 -2.06 10.73 -21.50
N ILE A 343 -1.90 11.29 -20.30
CA ILE A 343 -3.00 11.50 -19.35
C ILE A 343 -3.71 12.81 -19.67
N GLY A 344 -4.97 12.95 -19.24
CA GLY A 344 -5.68 14.23 -19.37
C GLY A 344 -6.99 14.30 -18.63
N VAL A 345 -7.56 15.51 -18.60
CA VAL A 345 -8.90 15.76 -18.08
C VAL A 345 -9.77 16.31 -19.21
N ILE A 346 -10.91 15.67 -19.46
CA ILE A 346 -11.93 16.08 -20.43
C ILE A 346 -13.26 16.12 -19.68
N ASP A 347 -14.01 17.22 -19.77
CA ASP A 347 -15.32 17.40 -19.12
C ASP A 347 -15.32 17.01 -17.63
N ASP A 348 -14.32 17.50 -16.89
CA ASP A 348 -14.08 17.24 -15.46
C ASP A 348 -13.76 15.77 -15.08
N LYS A 349 -13.56 14.89 -16.07
CA LYS A 349 -13.18 13.48 -15.87
C LYS A 349 -11.71 13.26 -16.20
N PHE A 350 -11.00 12.55 -15.32
CA PHE A 350 -9.62 12.13 -15.53
C PHE A 350 -9.55 10.87 -16.40
N TYR A 351 -8.63 10.88 -17.37
CA TYR A 351 -8.28 9.76 -18.23
C TYR A 351 -6.79 9.43 -18.07
N SER A 352 -6.50 8.16 -17.77
CA SER A 352 -5.15 7.59 -17.68
C SER A 352 -4.48 7.43 -19.05
N ASN A 353 -5.24 7.44 -20.16
CA ASN A 353 -4.71 7.43 -21.51
C ASN A 353 -5.67 8.07 -22.54
N LEU A 354 -5.22 9.15 -23.19
CA LEU A 354 -5.94 9.89 -24.23
C LEU A 354 -5.71 9.35 -25.65
N ASN A 355 -4.75 8.44 -25.86
CA ASN A 355 -4.40 7.96 -27.20
C ASN A 355 -5.51 7.10 -27.82
N ASP A 356 -6.28 6.39 -26.99
CA ASP A 356 -7.37 5.49 -27.38
C ASP A 356 -8.73 5.94 -26.81
N LEU A 357 -9.01 7.25 -26.84
CA LEU A 357 -10.20 7.81 -26.20
C LEU A 357 -11.48 7.31 -26.90
N VAL A 358 -12.21 6.45 -26.20
CA VAL A 358 -13.57 6.03 -26.57
C VAL A 358 -14.44 6.28 -25.36
N ASP A 359 -15.20 7.38 -25.38
CA ASP A 359 -16.06 7.73 -24.25
C ASP A 359 -17.40 7.00 -24.36
N ILE A 360 -17.55 5.96 -23.56
CA ILE A 360 -18.79 5.23 -23.32
C ILE A 360 -19.20 5.32 -21.85
N ASP A 361 -18.66 6.30 -21.12
CA ASP A 361 -18.98 6.50 -19.72
C ASP A 361 -20.46 6.89 -19.57
N GLY A 362 -21.13 6.34 -18.56
CA GLY A 362 -22.56 6.52 -18.36
C GLY A 362 -23.17 5.45 -17.47
N GLU A 363 -24.50 5.49 -17.35
CA GLU A 363 -25.23 4.51 -16.56
C GLU A 363 -25.34 3.19 -17.31
N CYS A 364 -24.76 2.13 -16.75
CA CYS A 364 -24.94 0.79 -17.26
C CYS A 364 -26.37 0.32 -16.97
N CYS A 365 -27.06 -0.23 -17.97
CA CYS A 365 -28.38 -0.85 -17.77
C CYS A 365 -28.33 -2.11 -16.88
N PHE A 366 -27.14 -2.65 -16.64
CA PHE A 366 -26.90 -3.74 -15.71
C PHE A 366 -26.20 -3.26 -14.45
N GLU A 367 -26.59 -3.83 -13.33
CA GLU A 367 -25.97 -3.54 -12.04
C GLU A 367 -24.74 -4.42 -11.82
N TRP A 368 -23.59 -3.77 -11.60
CA TRP A 368 -22.36 -4.46 -11.25
C TRP A 368 -22.36 -4.86 -9.78
N ARG A 369 -21.90 -6.09 -9.52
CA ARG A 369 -21.83 -6.67 -8.18
C ARG A 369 -20.42 -7.11 -7.86
N GLN A 370 -19.98 -6.85 -6.65
CA GLN A 370 -18.76 -7.44 -6.10
C GLN A 370 -19.07 -8.87 -5.63
N GLY A 371 -18.08 -9.76 -5.68
CA GLY A 371 -18.18 -11.09 -5.06
C GLY A 371 -18.29 -11.06 -3.53
N ILE A 372 -18.50 -12.25 -2.98
CA ILE A 372 -18.82 -12.45 -1.58
C ILE A 372 -17.62 -12.10 -0.71
N LYS A 373 -17.83 -11.18 0.22
CA LYS A 373 -16.87 -10.85 1.27
C LYS A 373 -17.17 -11.67 2.51
N HIS A 374 -16.23 -12.54 2.88
CA HIS A 374 -16.34 -13.40 4.06
C HIS A 374 -15.19 -13.19 5.08
N ASP A 375 -14.04 -12.65 4.65
CA ASP A 375 -12.82 -12.42 5.44
C ASP A 375 -12.38 -13.63 6.30
N CYS A 376 -12.73 -14.85 5.87
CA CYS A 376 -12.50 -16.12 6.59
C CYS A 376 -12.09 -17.24 5.62
N SER A 377 -11.12 -16.97 4.73
CA SER A 377 -10.75 -17.88 3.64
C SER A 377 -10.19 -19.23 4.08
N LYS A 378 -9.68 -19.33 5.32
CA LYS A 378 -9.20 -20.60 5.87
C LYS A 378 -10.29 -21.62 6.15
N VAL A 379 -11.51 -21.15 6.37
CA VAL A 379 -12.66 -21.96 6.80
C VAL A 379 -13.70 -22.05 5.69
N MET A 380 -14.00 -20.91 5.04
CA MET A 380 -15.12 -20.78 4.10
C MET A 380 -14.80 -21.29 2.70
N GLU A 381 -13.52 -21.34 2.31
CA GLU A 381 -13.08 -21.84 1.02
C GLU A 381 -12.57 -23.28 1.14
N LEU A 382 -13.09 -24.16 0.30
CA LEU A 382 -12.89 -25.60 0.36
C LEU A 382 -12.41 -26.13 -0.98
N GLU A 383 -11.52 -27.11 -0.96
CA GLU A 383 -11.11 -27.89 -2.13
C GLU A 383 -11.86 -29.22 -2.14
N ILE A 384 -12.23 -29.69 -3.33
CA ILE A 384 -12.90 -30.99 -3.49
C ILE A 384 -11.86 -32.10 -3.26
N TYR A 385 -12.14 -33.01 -2.34
CA TYR A 385 -11.24 -34.11 -1.97
C TYR A 385 -12.02 -35.44 -1.90
N GLY A 386 -12.19 -36.09 -3.07
CA GLY A 386 -13.01 -37.29 -3.18
C GLY A 386 -14.48 -36.99 -2.93
N ASP A 387 -15.07 -37.67 -1.93
CA ASP A 387 -16.42 -37.47 -1.42
C ASP A 387 -16.50 -36.41 -0.30
N LYS A 388 -15.36 -35.81 0.05
CA LYS A 388 -15.20 -34.85 1.15
C LYS A 388 -14.61 -33.52 0.67
N TYR A 389 -14.36 -32.64 1.62
CA TYR A 389 -13.81 -31.32 1.40
C TYR A 389 -12.56 -31.10 2.22
N LYS A 390 -11.58 -30.39 1.66
CA LYS A 390 -10.37 -29.99 2.36
C LYS A 390 -10.34 -28.47 2.52
N ASN A 391 -10.23 -27.97 3.75
CA ASN A 391 -10.09 -26.53 3.99
C ASN A 391 -8.63 -26.07 3.89
N LYS A 392 -8.36 -24.76 3.96
CA LYS A 392 -6.97 -24.24 3.90
C LYS A 392 -6.17 -24.40 5.22
N LYS A 393 -6.71 -25.13 6.19
CA LYS A 393 -5.97 -25.63 7.36
C LYS A 393 -5.52 -27.09 7.16
N ASP A 394 -5.72 -27.62 5.95
CA ASP A 394 -5.46 -29.01 5.56
C ASP A 394 -6.35 -30.06 6.26
N GLU A 395 -7.46 -29.64 6.86
CA GLU A 395 -8.42 -30.56 7.47
C GLU A 395 -9.39 -31.10 6.43
N VAL A 396 -9.63 -32.42 6.48
CA VAL A 396 -10.63 -33.09 5.64
C VAL A 396 -11.95 -33.20 6.40
N VAL A 397 -13.00 -32.59 5.88
CA VAL A 397 -14.31 -32.44 6.52
C VAL A 397 -15.42 -32.98 5.62
N SER A 398 -16.50 -33.48 6.24
CA SER A 398 -17.73 -33.91 5.56
C SER A 398 -18.81 -32.88 5.87
N LEU A 399 -19.42 -32.30 4.83
CA LEU A 399 -20.37 -31.18 4.92
C LEU A 399 -21.56 -31.45 4.01
N GLU A 400 -22.73 -30.92 4.36
CA GLU A 400 -23.91 -30.96 3.47
C GLU A 400 -23.68 -30.13 2.19
N GLU A 401 -24.17 -30.60 1.05
CA GLU A 401 -23.89 -30.00 -0.27
C GLU A 401 -24.73 -28.73 -0.55
N GLU A 402 -25.87 -28.60 0.13
CA GLU A 402 -26.90 -27.59 -0.13
C GLU A 402 -26.40 -26.15 0.08
N LEU A 403 -25.45 -25.92 0.98
CA LEU A 403 -24.84 -24.59 1.20
C LEU A 403 -23.46 -24.45 0.56
N LEU A 404 -22.98 -25.47 -0.14
CA LEU A 404 -21.71 -25.41 -0.87
C LEU A 404 -21.96 -24.99 -2.31
N TYR A 405 -21.23 -23.97 -2.77
CA TYR A 405 -21.35 -23.44 -4.12
C TYR A 405 -19.99 -23.41 -4.81
N PRO A 406 -19.89 -23.62 -6.13
CA PRO A 406 -18.64 -23.48 -6.88
C PRO A 406 -18.04 -22.08 -6.67
N LEU A 407 -16.78 -22.02 -6.25
CA LEU A 407 -16.06 -20.77 -6.00
C LEU A 407 -15.07 -20.50 -7.12
N PHE A 408 -15.26 -19.40 -7.85
CA PHE A 408 -14.32 -18.92 -8.84
C PHE A 408 -13.53 -17.75 -8.25
N LYS A 409 -12.20 -17.86 -8.26
CA LYS A 409 -11.28 -16.80 -7.86
C LYS A 409 -10.91 -15.95 -9.07
N SER A 410 -10.35 -14.77 -8.84
CA SER A 410 -9.78 -13.93 -9.91
C SER A 410 -8.88 -14.72 -10.86
N SER A 411 -8.07 -15.66 -10.34
CA SER A 411 -7.19 -16.55 -11.13
C SER A 411 -7.88 -17.42 -12.17
N ASP A 412 -9.19 -17.62 -12.04
CA ASP A 412 -10.00 -18.50 -12.89
C ASP A 412 -10.65 -17.68 -14.04
N ILE A 413 -10.63 -16.34 -13.93
CA ILE A 413 -11.18 -15.37 -14.88
C ILE A 413 -10.10 -15.01 -15.90
N LYS A 414 -9.75 -15.98 -16.75
CA LYS A 414 -8.68 -15.84 -17.77
C LYS A 414 -9.13 -16.18 -19.19
N LYS A 415 -10.30 -16.80 -19.33
CA LYS A 415 -10.84 -17.28 -20.62
C LYS A 415 -12.23 -16.70 -20.82
N PRO A 416 -12.69 -16.51 -22.08
CA PRO A 416 -14.02 -15.95 -22.33
C PRO A 416 -15.18 -16.74 -21.72
N VAL A 417 -15.04 -18.06 -21.56
CA VAL A 417 -16.04 -18.93 -20.93
C VAL A 417 -15.33 -19.86 -19.94
N THR A 418 -15.87 -19.96 -18.73
CA THR A 418 -15.36 -20.82 -17.66
C THR A 418 -16.52 -21.55 -16.98
N THR A 419 -16.45 -22.88 -16.87
CA THR A 419 -17.60 -23.69 -16.39
C THR A 419 -17.34 -24.56 -15.16
N HIS A 420 -16.08 -24.69 -14.77
CA HIS A 420 -15.63 -25.62 -13.76
C HIS A 420 -14.75 -24.93 -12.73
N SER A 421 -14.96 -25.28 -11.46
CA SER A 421 -14.10 -24.89 -10.35
C SER A 421 -13.82 -26.11 -9.46
N ASP A 422 -12.55 -26.27 -9.08
CA ASP A 422 -12.11 -27.28 -8.11
C ASP A 422 -12.33 -26.83 -6.65
N LYS A 423 -12.93 -25.65 -6.46
CA LYS A 423 -13.17 -25.05 -5.16
C LYS A 423 -14.65 -24.84 -4.92
N LYS A 424 -15.03 -24.91 -3.64
CA LYS A 424 -16.35 -24.52 -3.15
C LYS A 424 -16.24 -23.46 -2.07
N ILE A 425 -17.32 -22.70 -1.90
CA ILE A 425 -17.52 -21.76 -0.80
C ILE A 425 -18.78 -22.13 -0.03
N ILE A 426 -18.73 -21.98 1.30
CA ILE A 426 -19.90 -22.06 2.16
C ILE A 426 -20.68 -20.75 2.06
N VAL A 427 -21.94 -20.80 1.64
CA VAL A 427 -22.83 -19.64 1.56
C VAL A 427 -23.86 -19.73 2.68
N THR A 428 -23.69 -18.91 3.72
CA THR A 428 -24.50 -18.98 4.95
C THR A 428 -25.78 -18.14 4.89
N GLN A 429 -25.91 -17.25 3.91
CA GLN A 429 -27.00 -16.28 3.80
C GLN A 429 -27.41 -16.12 2.33
N HIS A 430 -28.69 -15.82 2.08
CA HIS A 430 -29.23 -15.45 0.79
C HIS A 430 -29.37 -13.93 0.64
N LYS A 431 -29.53 -13.22 1.76
CA LYS A 431 -29.56 -11.75 1.81
C LYS A 431 -28.78 -11.20 2.99
N LEU A 432 -28.41 -9.92 2.91
CA LEU A 432 -27.70 -9.23 3.97
C LEU A 432 -28.46 -9.30 5.31
N LYS A 433 -27.72 -9.61 6.38
CA LYS A 433 -28.22 -9.71 7.77
C LYS A 433 -29.30 -10.78 8.00
N GLU A 434 -29.45 -11.73 7.08
CA GLU A 434 -30.27 -12.91 7.32
C GLU A 434 -29.73 -13.71 8.51
N ASP A 435 -30.61 -14.16 9.39
CA ASP A 435 -30.22 -14.98 10.52
C ASP A 435 -29.68 -16.34 10.05
N THR A 436 -28.51 -16.72 10.56
CA THR A 436 -27.82 -17.96 10.21
C THR A 436 -28.20 -19.12 11.14
N VAL A 437 -28.94 -18.88 12.22
CA VAL A 437 -29.35 -19.92 13.19
C VAL A 437 -30.13 -21.07 12.52
N ALA A 438 -30.88 -20.78 11.44
CA ALA A 438 -31.60 -21.81 10.70
C ALA A 438 -30.69 -22.92 10.11
N ILE A 439 -29.39 -22.63 9.92
CA ILE A 439 -28.40 -23.62 9.47
C ILE A 439 -28.23 -24.72 10.52
N ARG A 440 -28.29 -24.40 11.81
CA ARG A 440 -28.15 -25.37 12.90
C ARG A 440 -29.09 -26.55 12.74
N ASP A 441 -30.34 -26.26 12.43
CA ASP A 441 -31.40 -27.27 12.42
C ASP A 441 -31.52 -27.96 11.05
N LYS A 442 -31.11 -27.30 9.96
CA LYS A 442 -31.20 -27.84 8.58
C LYS A 442 -29.91 -28.52 8.09
N TYR A 443 -28.76 -28.03 8.50
CA TYR A 443 -27.42 -28.44 8.03
C TYR A 443 -26.45 -28.56 9.22
N PRO A 444 -26.68 -29.54 10.12
CA PRO A 444 -25.92 -29.68 11.37
C PRO A 444 -24.42 -29.90 11.18
N LEU A 445 -23.96 -30.55 10.10
CA LEU A 445 -22.51 -30.75 9.87
C LEU A 445 -21.82 -29.42 9.56
N ILE A 446 -22.41 -28.61 8.68
CA ILE A 446 -21.93 -27.24 8.42
C ILE A 446 -21.98 -26.39 9.67
N TRP A 447 -23.08 -26.41 10.43
CA TRP A 447 -23.18 -25.61 11.65
C TRP A 447 -22.07 -25.97 12.67
N ASN A 448 -21.86 -27.26 12.91
CA ASN A 448 -20.79 -27.72 13.80
C ASN A 448 -19.41 -27.29 13.29
N TYR A 449 -19.15 -27.45 12.00
CA TYR A 449 -17.90 -26.99 11.38
C TYR A 449 -17.67 -25.48 11.57
N LEU A 450 -18.71 -24.65 11.41
CA LEU A 450 -18.62 -23.21 11.62
C LEU A 450 -18.33 -22.86 13.09
N ILE A 451 -19.00 -23.54 14.03
CA ILE A 451 -18.80 -23.35 15.48
C ILE A 451 -17.40 -23.78 15.93
N GLU A 452 -16.91 -24.93 15.47
CA GLU A 452 -15.54 -25.39 15.76
C GLU A 452 -14.48 -24.40 15.25
N ASN A 453 -14.84 -23.60 14.25
CA ASN A 453 -13.98 -22.58 13.64
C ASN A 453 -14.31 -21.14 14.06
N ARG A 454 -15.13 -20.95 15.10
CA ARG A 454 -15.65 -19.64 15.52
C ARG A 454 -14.56 -18.60 15.73
N ASP A 455 -13.43 -19.00 16.33
CA ASP A 455 -12.25 -18.15 16.54
C ASP A 455 -11.78 -17.41 15.28
N TYR A 456 -11.92 -18.00 14.08
CA TYR A 456 -11.54 -17.34 12.83
C TYR A 456 -12.53 -16.25 12.43
N PHE A 457 -13.81 -16.42 12.73
CA PHE A 457 -14.84 -15.43 12.48
C PHE A 457 -14.76 -14.26 13.46
N ASP A 458 -14.45 -14.53 14.73
CA ASP A 458 -14.32 -13.51 15.78
C ASP A 458 -13.10 -12.61 15.57
N ARG A 459 -12.05 -13.13 14.91
CA ARG A 459 -10.85 -12.37 14.54
C ARG A 459 -11.04 -11.47 13.31
N ARG A 460 -12.20 -11.47 12.67
CA ARG A 460 -12.46 -10.62 11.50
C ARG A 460 -12.46 -9.15 11.90
N LYS A 461 -11.53 -8.40 11.31
CA LYS A 461 -11.27 -7.00 11.69
C LYS A 461 -12.26 -6.01 11.09
N SER A 462 -12.92 -6.37 9.99
CA SER A 462 -13.82 -5.45 9.29
C SER A 462 -15.02 -5.09 10.16
N SER A 463 -15.33 -3.80 10.25
CA SER A 463 -16.47 -3.30 11.04
C SER A 463 -17.82 -3.81 10.53
N ILE A 464 -17.89 -4.26 9.27
CA ILE A 464 -19.12 -4.78 8.66
C ILE A 464 -19.70 -5.97 9.43
N TYR A 465 -18.87 -6.77 10.10
CA TYR A 465 -19.34 -7.92 10.89
C TYR A 465 -19.82 -7.54 12.31
N ARG A 466 -19.60 -6.29 12.75
CA ARG A 466 -20.09 -5.87 14.08
C ARG A 466 -21.61 -5.85 14.06
N ASN A 467 -22.23 -6.48 15.06
CA ASN A 467 -23.68 -6.63 15.18
C ASN A 467 -24.34 -7.32 13.97
N ALA A 468 -23.57 -8.09 13.20
CA ALA A 468 -24.11 -8.98 12.18
C ALA A 468 -24.38 -10.37 12.80
N PRO A 469 -25.30 -11.17 12.24
CA PRO A 469 -25.48 -12.57 12.63
C PRO A 469 -24.15 -13.34 12.58
N ASP A 470 -24.03 -14.37 13.42
CA ASP A 470 -22.86 -15.25 13.41
C ASP A 470 -22.61 -15.81 12.00
N PHE A 471 -21.34 -15.96 11.63
CA PHE A 471 -20.95 -16.50 10.31
C PHE A 471 -21.48 -15.71 9.10
N SER A 472 -21.83 -14.43 9.28
CA SER A 472 -22.31 -13.58 8.18
C SER A 472 -21.30 -13.41 7.06
N ILE A 473 -21.83 -13.30 5.85
CA ILE A 473 -21.16 -12.94 4.61
C ILE A 473 -21.77 -11.65 4.03
N PHE A 474 -21.02 -10.94 3.20
CA PHE A 474 -21.45 -9.69 2.57
C PHE A 474 -21.34 -9.79 1.04
N GLY A 475 -22.07 -8.93 0.33
CA GLY A 475 -22.15 -8.99 -1.13
C GLY A 475 -23.07 -10.10 -1.66
N VAL A 476 -24.05 -10.53 -0.85
CA VAL A 476 -25.03 -11.56 -1.20
C VAL A 476 -26.46 -11.00 -1.32
N GLY A 477 -27.19 -11.47 -2.32
CA GLY A 477 -28.60 -11.15 -2.59
C GLY A 477 -29.18 -12.05 -3.68
N ASP A 478 -30.41 -11.81 -4.12
CA ASP A 478 -31.07 -12.63 -5.16
C ASP A 478 -30.23 -12.73 -6.45
N TYR A 479 -29.53 -11.64 -6.81
CA TYR A 479 -28.59 -11.61 -7.95
C TYR A 479 -27.47 -12.64 -7.85
N THR A 480 -27.04 -12.98 -6.63
CA THR A 480 -25.95 -13.93 -6.36
C THR A 480 -26.30 -15.33 -6.83
N PHE A 481 -27.58 -15.69 -6.82
CA PHE A 481 -28.05 -17.06 -7.11
C PHE A 481 -28.49 -17.27 -8.56
N ARG A 482 -28.46 -16.24 -9.42
CA ARG A 482 -28.72 -16.37 -10.86
C ARG A 482 -27.73 -17.32 -11.54
N GLU A 483 -28.19 -18.00 -12.59
CA GLU A 483 -27.50 -19.13 -13.22
C GLU A 483 -26.22 -18.72 -13.96
N TYR A 484 -26.28 -17.61 -14.70
CA TYR A 484 -25.18 -17.14 -15.55
C TYR A 484 -24.59 -15.84 -15.02
N LYS A 485 -23.26 -15.71 -15.06
CA LYS A 485 -22.57 -14.50 -14.62
C LYS A 485 -21.52 -14.07 -15.63
N VAL A 486 -21.41 -12.79 -15.92
CA VAL A 486 -20.29 -12.22 -16.69
C VAL A 486 -19.36 -11.51 -15.71
N ALA A 487 -18.18 -12.06 -15.49
CA ALA A 487 -17.27 -11.66 -14.42
C ALA A 487 -15.94 -11.10 -14.95
N ILE A 488 -15.34 -10.19 -14.19
CA ILE A 488 -14.00 -9.62 -14.41
C ILE A 488 -13.19 -9.66 -13.12
N SER A 489 -11.88 -9.91 -13.25
CA SER A 489 -10.93 -9.81 -12.14
C SER A 489 -10.63 -8.35 -11.81
N GLY A 490 -10.66 -7.99 -10.53
CA GLY A 490 -10.26 -6.67 -10.06
C GLY A 490 -8.75 -6.44 -9.97
N PHE A 491 -7.92 -7.46 -10.21
CA PHE A 491 -6.48 -7.44 -9.88
C PHE A 491 -5.53 -7.63 -11.07
N TYR A 492 -6.03 -7.89 -12.28
CA TYR A 492 -5.18 -8.17 -13.44
C TYR A 492 -5.08 -6.99 -14.40
N LYS A 493 -3.88 -6.82 -14.97
CA LYS A 493 -3.55 -5.77 -15.97
C LYS A 493 -4.36 -5.86 -17.27
N GLN A 494 -4.94 -7.02 -17.55
CA GLN A 494 -5.83 -7.19 -18.69
C GLN A 494 -7.22 -7.55 -18.18
N GLY A 495 -8.17 -6.63 -18.35
CA GLY A 495 -9.59 -6.87 -18.09
C GLY A 495 -10.15 -7.85 -19.11
N VAL A 496 -10.25 -9.11 -18.72
CA VAL A 496 -10.99 -10.13 -19.48
C VAL A 496 -12.32 -10.35 -18.79
N PHE A 497 -13.40 -10.23 -19.55
CA PHE A 497 -14.72 -10.62 -19.09
C PHE A 497 -14.96 -12.09 -19.43
N SER A 498 -15.35 -12.88 -18.43
CA SER A 498 -15.64 -14.30 -18.57
C SER A 498 -17.12 -14.56 -18.33
N LEU A 499 -17.79 -15.25 -19.24
CA LEU A 499 -19.05 -15.91 -18.94
C LEU A 499 -18.78 -17.12 -18.05
N VAL A 500 -19.38 -17.13 -16.87
CA VAL A 500 -19.22 -18.18 -15.86
C VAL A 500 -20.58 -18.78 -15.54
N HIS A 501 -20.64 -20.11 -15.60
CA HIS A 501 -21.80 -20.89 -15.18
C HIS A 501 -21.34 -22.27 -14.71
N SER A 502 -22.12 -22.95 -13.89
CA SER A 502 -21.77 -24.30 -13.42
C SER A 502 -23.04 -25.07 -13.07
N ALA A 503 -22.91 -26.30 -12.57
CA ALA A 503 -24.05 -27.12 -12.14
C ALA A 503 -24.89 -26.44 -11.03
N LYS A 504 -24.24 -25.59 -10.23
CA LYS A 504 -24.86 -24.70 -9.27
C LYS A 504 -24.37 -23.28 -9.52
N SER A 505 -25.15 -22.28 -9.11
CA SER A 505 -24.82 -20.87 -9.30
C SER A 505 -23.38 -20.55 -8.88
N ALA A 506 -22.60 -20.01 -9.81
CA ALA A 506 -21.18 -19.69 -9.60
C ALA A 506 -21.03 -18.56 -8.58
N MET A 507 -20.16 -18.72 -7.59
CA MET A 507 -19.84 -17.71 -6.58
C MET A 507 -18.43 -17.16 -6.81
N PHE A 508 -18.24 -15.90 -6.43
CA PHE A 508 -16.94 -15.22 -6.47
C PHE A 508 -16.59 -14.70 -5.08
N ASP A 509 -15.31 -14.48 -4.81
CA ASP A 509 -14.88 -13.69 -3.65
C ASP A 509 -14.85 -12.19 -3.99
N ASP A 510 -14.55 -11.36 -2.98
CA ASP A 510 -14.50 -9.90 -3.12
C ASP A 510 -13.37 -9.38 -4.04
N THR A 511 -12.65 -10.29 -4.74
CA THR A 511 -11.64 -9.97 -5.74
C THR A 511 -12.15 -9.90 -7.18
N CYS A 512 -13.42 -10.27 -7.39
CA CYS A 512 -14.07 -10.22 -8.70
C CYS A 512 -15.30 -9.31 -8.68
N TYR A 513 -15.62 -8.78 -9.85
CA TYR A 513 -16.88 -8.08 -10.13
C TYR A 513 -17.65 -8.81 -11.22
N TYR A 514 -18.98 -8.75 -11.19
CA TYR A 514 -19.80 -9.46 -12.17
C TYR A 514 -21.17 -8.81 -12.39
N ILE A 515 -21.78 -9.21 -13.50
CA ILE A 515 -23.20 -9.00 -13.83
C ILE A 515 -23.89 -10.37 -13.87
N SER A 516 -25.16 -10.45 -13.50
CA SER A 516 -25.90 -11.71 -13.36
C SER A 516 -27.14 -11.81 -14.25
N PHE A 517 -27.34 -12.98 -14.86
CA PHE A 517 -28.36 -13.26 -15.85
C PHE A 517 -29.05 -14.60 -15.58
N ASP A 518 -30.32 -14.67 -15.94
CA ASP A 518 -31.10 -15.92 -15.93
C ASP A 518 -31.10 -16.60 -17.31
N ASN A 519 -30.71 -15.89 -18.37
CA ASN A 519 -30.64 -16.38 -19.73
C ASN A 519 -29.18 -16.47 -20.23
N TYR A 520 -28.81 -17.62 -20.82
CA TYR A 520 -27.46 -17.86 -21.35
C TYR A 520 -27.10 -16.91 -22.49
N ASP A 521 -27.99 -16.73 -23.47
CA ASP A 521 -27.72 -15.95 -24.68
C ASP A 521 -27.48 -14.48 -24.34
N GLU A 522 -28.26 -13.91 -23.41
CA GLU A 522 -28.04 -12.55 -22.89
C GLU A 522 -26.66 -12.41 -22.23
N ALA A 523 -26.28 -13.39 -21.39
CA ALA A 523 -24.99 -13.39 -20.73
C ALA A 523 -23.83 -13.54 -21.74
N TYR A 524 -24.00 -14.40 -22.75
CA TYR A 524 -23.02 -14.63 -23.81
C TYR A 524 -22.82 -13.38 -24.68
N VAL A 525 -23.90 -12.76 -25.14
CA VAL A 525 -23.84 -11.50 -25.90
C VAL A 525 -23.20 -10.39 -25.06
N THR A 526 -23.56 -10.29 -23.78
CA THR A 526 -22.96 -9.30 -22.87
C THR A 526 -21.45 -9.52 -22.72
N MET A 527 -21.01 -10.77 -22.56
CA MET A 527 -19.58 -11.11 -22.50
C MET A 527 -18.84 -10.69 -23.78
N LEU A 528 -19.44 -10.87 -24.96
CA LEU A 528 -18.84 -10.42 -26.22
C LEU A 528 -18.73 -8.90 -26.29
N ILE A 529 -19.79 -8.17 -25.91
CA ILE A 529 -19.81 -6.69 -25.91
C ILE A 529 -18.74 -6.15 -24.94
N LEU A 530 -18.68 -6.67 -23.72
CA LEU A 530 -17.70 -6.24 -22.72
C LEU A 530 -16.26 -6.59 -23.09
N ASN A 531 -16.06 -7.61 -23.96
CA ASN A 531 -14.76 -7.93 -24.51
C ASN A 531 -14.41 -7.22 -25.83
N SER A 532 -15.31 -6.39 -26.36
CA SER A 532 -15.10 -5.62 -27.60
C SER A 532 -13.93 -4.65 -27.47
N TRP A 533 -13.38 -4.22 -28.60
CA TRP A 533 -12.29 -3.23 -28.59
C TRP A 533 -12.75 -1.92 -27.95
N VAL A 534 -14.00 -1.49 -28.19
CA VAL A 534 -14.60 -0.27 -27.63
C VAL A 534 -14.51 -0.27 -26.11
N VAL A 535 -15.01 -1.32 -25.45
CA VAL A 535 -15.01 -1.43 -23.98
C VAL A 535 -13.58 -1.57 -23.44
N LYS A 536 -12.73 -2.36 -24.11
CA LYS A 536 -11.33 -2.53 -23.69
C LYS A 536 -10.51 -1.26 -23.81
N SER A 537 -10.71 -0.46 -24.86
CA SER A 537 -10.09 0.85 -25.04
C SER A 537 -10.56 1.82 -23.98
N PHE A 538 -11.87 1.86 -23.69
CA PHE A 538 -12.41 2.69 -22.61
C PHE A 538 -11.81 2.32 -21.24
N LEU A 539 -11.80 1.04 -20.87
CA LEU A 539 -11.21 0.60 -19.60
C LEU A 539 -9.72 0.96 -19.49
N ARG A 540 -8.96 0.85 -20.59
CA ARG A 540 -7.55 1.30 -20.64
C ARG A 540 -7.38 2.81 -20.47
N SER A 541 -8.39 3.58 -20.89
CA SER A 541 -8.37 5.05 -20.78
C SER A 541 -8.72 5.57 -19.38
N ILE A 542 -9.36 4.78 -18.52
CA ILE A 542 -9.79 5.20 -17.17
C ILE A 542 -9.08 4.44 -16.04
N VAL A 543 -8.41 3.33 -16.33
CA VAL A 543 -7.66 2.52 -15.36
C VAL A 543 -6.16 2.61 -15.65
N PHE A 544 -5.35 2.62 -14.59
CA PHE A 544 -3.90 2.46 -14.70
C PHE A 544 -3.56 0.96 -14.84
N LEU A 545 -3.40 0.46 -16.06
CA LEU A 545 -3.12 -0.96 -16.37
C LEU A 545 -1.63 -1.27 -16.54
#